data_AF-A0A2N1AQ32-F1
#
_entry.id   AF-A0A2N1AQ32-F1
#
_cell.length_a   1.000
_cell.length_b   1.000
_cell.length_c   1.000
_cell.angle_alpha   90.00
_cell.angle_beta   90.00
_cell.angle_gamma   90.00
#
_symmetry.space_group_name_H-M   'P 1'
#
loop_
_entity.id
_entity.type
_entity.pdbx_description
1 polymer ?
#
loop_
_entity_poly.entity_id
_entity_poly.type
_entity_poly.pdbx_seq_one_letter_code
_entity_poly.pdbx_strand_id
1 'polypeptide(L)'
;MNPTGLVPLLKDDATNSVLWESNAIIRYLAAQYGQNKLWIEAPAKRAQMEKWMEWANSTLTPAHRKILMGFVRTPPEKRDNAAIEAAVKECEALFAIMDNALENQTWFSGDAFGLGDIAIAPFVYNMLNSGLTWQTHPHLERWYQQLTELPSFQKVVMIPVT
;
A
#
# COMPACT_ATOMS: atom_id res chain seq x y z
N MET A 1 13.40 21.43 -0.23
CA MET A 1 14.14 20.16 -0.18
C MET A 1 13.56 19.18 -1.20
N ASN A 2 12.24 18.94 -1.22
CA ASN A 2 11.57 18.24 -2.34
C ASN A 2 11.05 19.25 -3.38
N PRO A 3 11.50 19.23 -4.66
CA PRO A 3 10.98 20.13 -5.70
C PRO A 3 9.57 19.78 -6.17
N THR A 4 9.05 18.57 -5.90
CA THR A 4 7.68 18.18 -6.30
C THR A 4 6.60 18.75 -5.36
N GLY A 5 7.00 19.30 -4.20
CA GLY A 5 6.07 19.87 -3.23
C GLY A 5 5.16 18.84 -2.53
N LEU A 6 5.48 17.55 -2.63
CA LEU A 6 4.72 16.46 -2.02
C LEU A 6 5.40 15.89 -0.77
N VAL A 7 4.61 15.22 0.06
CA VAL A 7 5.08 14.36 1.14
C VAL A 7 5.05 12.89 0.68
N PRO A 8 5.89 12.00 1.23
CA PRO A 8 6.89 12.23 2.29
C PRO A 8 8.25 12.76 1.79
N LEU A 9 9.00 13.38 2.72
CA LEU A 9 10.42 13.72 2.59
C LEU A 9 11.14 13.16 3.83
N LEU A 10 12.23 12.43 3.62
CA LEU A 10 13.09 11.91 4.67
C LEU A 10 14.45 12.62 4.61
N LYS A 11 14.92 13.08 5.77
CA LYS A 11 16.30 13.52 5.98
C LYS A 11 16.96 12.54 6.95
N ASP A 12 18.10 12.00 6.56
CA ASP A 12 18.90 11.09 7.37
C ASP A 12 20.27 11.70 7.61
N ASP A 13 20.48 12.23 8.82
CA ASP A 13 21.74 12.87 9.19
C ASP A 13 22.89 11.85 9.31
N ALA A 14 22.61 10.57 9.56
CA ALA A 14 23.64 9.54 9.70
C ALA A 14 24.33 9.22 8.37
N THR A 15 23.62 9.38 7.24
CA THR A 15 24.16 9.19 5.88
C THR A 15 24.25 10.50 5.09
N ASN A 16 23.88 11.63 5.70
CA ASN A 16 23.74 12.94 5.05
C ASN A 16 22.83 12.88 3.80
N SER A 17 21.75 12.10 3.87
CA SER A 17 20.81 11.90 2.75
C SER A 17 19.55 12.74 2.91
N VAL A 18 19.01 13.19 1.78
CA VAL A 18 17.69 13.81 1.66
C VAL A 18 16.95 13.11 0.53
N LEU A 19 15.83 12.46 0.83
CA LEU A 19 15.11 11.60 -0.10
C LEU A 19 13.60 11.90 -0.09
N TRP A 20 12.99 11.88 -1.26
CA TRP A 20 11.55 11.95 -1.51
C TRP A 20 11.18 10.75 -2.39
N GLU A 21 9.89 10.54 -2.66
CA GLU A 21 9.30 9.29 -3.14
C GLU A 21 9.22 8.21 -2.05
N SER A 22 8.00 7.86 -1.63
CA SER A 22 7.74 6.93 -0.53
C SER A 22 8.40 5.56 -0.75
N ASN A 23 8.29 5.00 -1.95
CA ASN A 23 8.89 3.71 -2.28
C ASN A 23 10.42 3.75 -2.28
N ALA A 24 11.03 4.86 -2.71
CA ALA A 24 12.48 5.03 -2.63
C ALA A 24 12.95 5.13 -1.17
N ILE A 25 12.19 5.87 -0.34
CA ILE A 25 12.46 6.00 1.09
C ILE A 25 12.41 4.64 1.80
N ILE A 26 11.37 3.83 1.60
CA ILE A 26 11.27 2.54 2.31
C ILE A 26 12.29 1.51 1.80
N ARG A 27 12.69 1.58 0.52
CA ARG A 27 13.84 0.79 0.00
C ARG A 27 15.14 1.20 0.66
N TYR A 28 15.40 2.50 0.75
CA TYR A 28 16.57 3.05 1.42
C TYR A 28 16.64 2.58 2.87
N LEU A 29 15.54 2.73 3.62
CA LEU A 29 15.49 2.32 5.03
C LEU A 29 15.72 0.81 5.21
N ALA A 30 15.16 -0.03 4.34
CA ALA A 30 15.41 -1.47 4.39
C ALA A 30 16.86 -1.81 4.03
N ALA A 31 17.41 -1.25 2.95
CA ALA A 31 18.76 -1.53 2.51
C ALA A 31 19.83 -1.00 3.49
N GLN A 32 19.55 0.10 4.19
CA GLN A 32 20.48 0.75 5.12
C GLN A 32 20.38 0.22 6.56
N TYR A 33 19.17 -0.06 7.04
CA TYR A 33 18.91 -0.39 8.45
C TYR A 33 18.11 -1.68 8.67
N GLY A 34 17.64 -2.31 7.59
CA GLY A 34 16.75 -3.46 7.61
C GLY A 34 17.38 -4.74 7.05
N GLN A 35 18.71 -4.84 6.97
CA GLN A 35 19.36 -6.07 6.52
C GLN A 35 18.97 -7.23 7.43
N ASN A 36 18.78 -8.42 6.84
CA ASN A 36 18.27 -9.62 7.52
C ASN A 36 16.86 -9.50 8.13
N LYS A 37 16.12 -8.42 7.83
CA LYS A 37 14.73 -8.21 8.28
C LYS A 37 13.79 -7.92 7.12
N LEU A 38 14.01 -6.79 6.43
CA LEU A 38 13.15 -6.28 5.37
C LEU A 38 13.84 -6.26 4.01
N TRP A 39 15.18 -6.25 3.98
CA TRP A 39 15.94 -6.27 2.74
C TRP A 39 16.15 -7.69 2.23
N ILE A 40 15.86 -7.91 0.94
CA ILE A 40 16.11 -9.17 0.24
C ILE A 40 17.35 -8.98 -0.63
N GLU A 41 18.44 -9.70 -0.36
CA GLU A 41 19.70 -9.55 -1.10
C GLU A 41 19.65 -10.08 -2.53
N ALA A 42 19.05 -11.26 -2.71
CA ALA A 42 18.96 -11.93 -4.00
C ALA A 42 18.13 -11.09 -5.01
N PRO A 43 18.74 -10.55 -6.08
CA PRO A 43 18.07 -9.56 -6.93
C PRO A 43 16.78 -10.07 -7.57
N ALA A 44 16.77 -11.32 -8.04
CA ALA A 44 15.57 -11.91 -8.65
C ALA A 44 14.42 -12.05 -7.64
N LYS A 45 14.71 -12.48 -6.40
CA LYS A 45 13.70 -12.57 -5.33
C LYS A 45 13.22 -11.18 -4.91
N ARG A 46 14.13 -10.22 -4.80
CA ARG A 46 13.79 -8.82 -4.49
C ARG A 46 12.91 -8.20 -5.58
N ALA A 47 13.19 -8.43 -6.86
CA ALA A 47 12.37 -7.93 -7.96
C ALA A 47 10.93 -8.46 -7.93
N GLN A 48 10.70 -9.69 -7.45
CA GLN A 48 9.34 -10.22 -7.27
C GLN A 48 8.54 -9.44 -6.22
N MET A 49 9.19 -8.88 -5.20
CA MET A 49 8.57 -7.96 -4.23
C MET A 49 8.46 -6.54 -4.80
N GLU A 50 9.52 -6.02 -5.43
CA GLU A 50 9.58 -4.64 -5.90
C GLU A 50 8.53 -4.33 -6.97
N LYS A 51 8.15 -5.32 -7.79
CA LYS A 51 7.06 -5.15 -8.77
C LYS A 51 5.75 -4.72 -8.11
N TRP A 52 5.46 -5.21 -6.91
CA TRP A 52 4.25 -4.86 -6.16
C TRP A 52 4.30 -3.43 -5.61
N MET A 53 5.50 -2.97 -5.24
CA MET A 53 5.71 -1.57 -4.85
C MET A 53 5.41 -0.63 -6.03
N GLU A 54 5.95 -0.93 -7.21
CA GLU A 54 5.71 -0.11 -8.40
C GLU A 54 4.26 -0.20 -8.88
N TRP A 55 3.67 -1.40 -8.82
CA TRP A 55 2.27 -1.60 -9.14
C TRP A 55 1.35 -0.82 -8.19
N ALA A 56 1.67 -0.76 -6.89
CA ALA A 56 0.90 0.02 -5.92
C ALA A 56 0.84 1.51 -6.30
N ASN A 57 1.98 2.11 -6.68
CA ASN A 57 2.02 3.53 -7.07
C ASN A 57 1.41 3.79 -8.45
N SER A 58 1.71 2.95 -9.43
CA SER A 58 1.31 3.17 -10.83
C SER A 58 -0.14 2.76 -11.13
N THR A 59 -0.67 1.77 -10.40
CA THR A 59 -1.93 1.10 -10.74
C THR A 59 -2.96 1.19 -9.60
N LEU A 60 -2.59 0.80 -8.38
CA LEU A 60 -3.53 0.83 -7.25
C LEU A 60 -3.87 2.26 -6.81
N THR A 61 -2.86 3.12 -6.69
CA THR A 61 -3.02 4.49 -6.17
C THR A 61 -3.99 5.33 -7.01
N PRO A 62 -3.94 5.33 -8.36
CA PRO A 62 -4.93 6.04 -9.18
C PRO A 62 -6.39 5.61 -8.92
N ALA A 63 -6.66 4.31 -8.83
CA ALA A 63 -8.00 3.79 -8.55
C ALA A 63 -8.44 4.15 -7.12
N HIS A 64 -7.59 3.87 -6.13
CA HIS A 64 -7.81 4.22 -4.73
C HIS A 64 -8.09 5.72 -4.54
N ARG A 65 -7.36 6.59 -5.24
CA ARG A 65 -7.52 8.05 -5.12
C ARG A 65 -8.92 8.52 -5.55
N LYS A 66 -9.53 7.89 -6.56
CA LYS A 66 -10.90 8.21 -6.99
C LYS A 66 -11.89 8.00 -5.85
N ILE A 67 -11.76 6.90 -5.12
CA ILE A 67 -12.61 6.59 -3.96
C ILE A 67 -12.27 7.50 -2.78
N LEU A 68 -11.00 7.66 -2.42
CA LEU A 68 -10.63 8.48 -1.26
C LEU A 68 -11.06 9.94 -1.45
N MET A 69 -10.86 10.52 -2.64
CA MET A 69 -11.30 11.89 -2.90
C MET A 69 -12.82 11.97 -3.06
N GLY A 70 -13.41 11.11 -3.89
CA GLY A 70 -14.82 11.20 -4.29
C GLY A 70 -15.80 10.74 -3.20
N PHE A 71 -15.41 9.82 -2.34
CA PHE A 71 -16.27 9.28 -1.29
C PHE A 71 -15.88 9.78 0.10
N VAL A 72 -14.63 9.59 0.52
CA VAL A 72 -14.22 9.94 1.90
C VAL A 72 -14.10 11.46 2.08
N ARG A 73 -13.40 12.15 1.17
CA ARG A 73 -13.09 13.58 1.32
C ARG A 73 -14.08 14.53 0.65
N THR A 74 -15.09 14.01 -0.02
CA THR A 74 -16.16 14.81 -0.62
C THR A 74 -17.44 14.66 0.21
N PRO A 75 -18.02 15.78 0.69
CA PRO A 75 -19.29 15.78 1.42
C PRO A 75 -20.40 15.07 0.61
N PRO A 76 -21.31 14.31 1.25
CA PRO A 76 -22.33 13.52 0.58
C PRO A 76 -23.11 14.27 -0.51
N GLU A 77 -23.43 15.54 -0.29
CA GLU A 77 -24.18 16.40 -1.20
C GLU A 77 -23.42 16.82 -2.48
N LYS A 78 -22.10 16.58 -2.53
CA LYS A 78 -21.23 16.88 -3.68
C LYS A 78 -20.68 15.63 -4.37
N ARG A 79 -21.06 14.44 -3.93
CA ARG A 79 -20.55 13.17 -4.46
C ARG A 79 -21.13 12.89 -5.84
N ASP A 80 -20.26 12.43 -6.74
CA ASP A 80 -20.66 11.82 -8.00
C ASP A 80 -20.76 10.31 -7.80
N ASN A 81 -21.98 9.81 -7.55
CA ASN A 81 -22.22 8.39 -7.28
C ASN A 81 -21.83 7.49 -8.46
N ALA A 82 -22.02 7.95 -9.71
CA ALA A 82 -21.65 7.16 -10.87
C ALA A 82 -20.13 6.99 -10.98
N ALA A 83 -19.37 8.07 -10.71
CA ALA A 83 -17.91 8.00 -10.66
C ALA A 83 -17.41 7.11 -9.51
N ILE A 84 -18.07 7.16 -8.34
CA ILE A 84 -17.75 6.30 -7.19
C ILE A 84 -18.01 4.83 -7.53
N GLU A 85 -19.17 4.49 -8.09
CA GLU A 85 -19.49 3.12 -8.49
C GLU A 85 -18.51 2.56 -9.53
N ALA A 86 -18.09 3.39 -10.49
CA ALA A 86 -17.07 3.01 -11.46
C ALA A 86 -15.71 2.76 -10.78
N ALA A 87 -15.31 3.61 -9.84
CA ALA A 87 -14.07 3.44 -9.09
C ALA A 87 -14.10 2.20 -8.18
N VAL A 88 -15.24 1.87 -7.58
CA VAL A 88 -15.42 0.62 -6.82
C VAL A 88 -15.20 -0.60 -7.71
N LYS A 89 -15.80 -0.64 -8.91
CA LYS A 89 -15.59 -1.74 -9.87
C LYS A 89 -14.12 -1.87 -10.29
N GLU A 90 -13.44 -0.75 -10.50
CA GLU A 90 -12.01 -0.74 -10.80
C GLU A 90 -11.19 -1.32 -9.63
N CYS A 91 -11.44 -0.87 -8.40
CA CYS A 91 -10.76 -1.39 -7.21
C CYS A 91 -11.06 -2.89 -6.96
N GLU A 92 -12.29 -3.36 -7.21
CA GLU A 92 -12.64 -4.78 -7.12
C GLU A 92 -11.81 -5.64 -8.08
N ALA A 93 -11.61 -5.18 -9.32
CA ALA A 93 -10.75 -5.89 -10.27
C ALA A 93 -9.28 -5.95 -9.77
N LEU A 94 -8.80 -4.91 -9.10
CA LEU A 94 -7.46 -4.89 -8.50
C LEU A 94 -7.37 -5.79 -7.26
N PHE A 95 -8.43 -5.86 -6.46
CA PHE A 95 -8.53 -6.78 -5.33
C PHE A 95 -8.48 -8.23 -5.79
N ALA A 96 -9.17 -8.58 -6.87
CA ALA A 96 -9.09 -9.92 -7.47
C ALA A 96 -7.66 -10.26 -7.95
N ILE A 97 -6.93 -9.31 -8.53
CA ILE A 97 -5.51 -9.52 -8.92
C ILE A 97 -4.65 -9.81 -7.69
N MET A 98 -4.85 -9.04 -6.62
CA MET A 98 -4.14 -9.21 -5.36
C MET A 98 -4.47 -10.55 -4.68
N ASP A 99 -5.74 -10.93 -4.65
CA ASP A 99 -6.22 -12.19 -4.09
C ASP A 99 -5.61 -13.40 -4.81
N ASN A 100 -5.67 -13.40 -6.15
CA ASN A 100 -5.05 -14.45 -6.98
C ASN A 100 -3.53 -14.54 -6.77
N ALA A 101 -2.85 -13.41 -6.60
CA ALA A 101 -1.43 -13.43 -6.28
C ALA A 101 -1.17 -14.08 -4.92
N LEU A 102 -1.96 -13.74 -3.91
CA LEU A 102 -1.86 -14.26 -2.55
C LEU A 102 -2.38 -15.69 -2.38
N GLU A 103 -3.00 -16.29 -3.40
CA GLU A 103 -3.32 -17.72 -3.40
C GLU A 103 -2.03 -18.56 -3.24
N ASN A 104 -0.96 -18.16 -3.95
CA ASN A 104 0.27 -18.96 -4.09
C ASN A 104 1.44 -18.46 -3.22
N GLN A 105 1.25 -17.38 -2.45
CA GLN A 105 2.26 -16.81 -1.56
C GLN A 105 1.63 -16.16 -0.33
N THR A 106 2.38 -16.10 0.77
CA THR A 106 1.85 -15.59 2.05
C THR A 106 1.77 -14.06 2.06
N TRP A 107 2.80 -13.41 1.51
CA TRP A 107 2.99 -11.97 1.48
C TRP A 107 3.27 -11.53 0.05
N PHE A 108 3.01 -10.28 -0.31
CA PHE A 108 3.45 -9.72 -1.60
C PHE A 108 4.97 -9.74 -1.75
N SER A 109 5.69 -9.76 -0.63
CA SER A 109 7.14 -9.91 -0.58
C SER A 109 7.64 -11.36 -0.64
N GLY A 110 6.74 -12.34 -0.76
CA GLY A 110 7.03 -13.78 -0.84
C GLY A 110 6.73 -14.52 0.46
N ASP A 111 7.74 -15.21 0.99
CA ASP A 111 7.58 -16.10 2.16
C ASP A 111 7.44 -15.33 3.48
N ALA A 112 7.92 -14.08 3.53
CA ALA A 112 7.92 -13.25 4.73
C ALA A 112 7.44 -11.83 4.40
N PHE A 113 6.92 -11.14 5.41
CA PHE A 113 6.51 -9.74 5.33
C PHE A 113 7.66 -8.84 4.87
N GLY A 114 7.40 -7.89 3.97
CA GLY A 114 8.43 -7.00 3.44
C GLY A 114 7.89 -5.73 2.77
N LEU A 115 8.72 -5.11 1.93
CA LEU A 115 8.42 -3.81 1.34
C LEU A 115 7.23 -3.82 0.37
N GLY A 116 6.97 -4.95 -0.29
CA GLY A 116 5.80 -5.09 -1.16
C GLY A 116 4.50 -4.94 -0.38
N ASP A 117 4.45 -5.53 0.82
CA ASP A 117 3.31 -5.44 1.73
C ASP A 117 3.17 -4.04 2.31
N ILE A 118 4.29 -3.43 2.73
CA ILE A 118 4.33 -2.06 3.25
C ILE A 118 3.80 -1.05 2.22
N ALA A 119 4.12 -1.26 0.93
CA ALA A 119 3.66 -0.37 -0.14
C ALA A 119 2.16 -0.50 -0.42
N ILE A 120 1.57 -1.69 -0.26
CA ILE A 120 0.15 -1.95 -0.59
C ILE A 120 -0.78 -1.68 0.58
N ALA A 121 -0.38 -2.07 1.79
CA ALA A 121 -1.26 -2.15 2.96
C ALA A 121 -1.99 -0.84 3.32
N PRO A 122 -1.38 0.36 3.26
CA PRO A 122 -2.09 1.60 3.57
C PRO A 122 -3.29 1.86 2.64
N PHE A 123 -3.18 1.50 1.36
CA PHE A 123 -4.26 1.68 0.39
C PHE A 123 -5.41 0.71 0.65
N VAL A 124 -5.10 -0.56 0.93
CA VAL A 124 -6.12 -1.56 1.27
C VAL A 124 -6.83 -1.19 2.58
N TYR A 125 -6.08 -0.72 3.60
CA TYR A 125 -6.66 -0.24 4.86
C TYR A 125 -7.71 0.85 4.61
N ASN A 126 -7.39 1.89 3.83
CA ASN A 126 -8.34 2.95 3.52
C ASN A 126 -9.61 2.42 2.84
N MET A 127 -9.48 1.49 1.90
CA MET A 127 -10.63 0.94 1.18
C MET A 127 -11.54 0.13 2.09
N LEU A 128 -10.97 -0.78 2.88
CA LEU A 128 -11.73 -1.63 3.80
C LEU A 128 -12.38 -0.83 4.96
N ASN A 129 -11.83 0.34 5.29
CA ASN A 129 -12.34 1.22 6.35
C ASN A 129 -13.03 2.49 5.80
N SER A 130 -13.32 2.55 4.50
CA SER A 130 -13.98 3.71 3.88
C SER A 130 -15.47 3.80 4.20
N GLY A 131 -16.10 2.69 4.62
CA GLY A 131 -17.55 2.54 4.77
C GLY A 131 -18.24 1.98 3.51
N LEU A 132 -17.49 1.66 2.47
CA LEU A 132 -17.98 0.90 1.31
C LEU A 132 -17.92 -0.61 1.58
N THR A 133 -18.80 -1.36 0.92
CA THR A 133 -18.82 -2.82 0.96
C THR A 133 -18.04 -3.38 -0.23
N TRP A 134 -17.26 -4.43 0.02
CA TRP A 134 -16.44 -5.12 -0.96
C TRP A 134 -16.83 -6.60 -1.06
N GLN A 135 -16.53 -7.23 -2.19
CA GLN A 135 -16.65 -8.67 -2.36
C GLN A 135 -15.64 -9.41 -1.47
N THR A 136 -15.92 -10.68 -1.20
CA THR A 136 -15.01 -11.54 -0.45
C THR A 136 -13.81 -11.91 -1.30
N HIS A 137 -12.62 -11.63 -0.76
CA HIS A 137 -11.33 -11.96 -1.36
C HIS A 137 -10.51 -12.73 -0.30
N PRO A 138 -10.65 -14.07 -0.21
CA PRO A 138 -10.24 -14.82 0.97
C PRO A 138 -8.73 -14.78 1.25
N HIS A 139 -7.89 -14.73 0.22
CA HIS A 139 -6.44 -14.66 0.37
C HIS A 139 -5.98 -13.25 0.75
N LEU A 140 -6.64 -12.22 0.20
CA LEU A 140 -6.43 -10.83 0.56
C LEU A 140 -6.90 -10.55 2.00
N GLU A 141 -8.05 -11.09 2.41
CA GLU A 141 -8.56 -11.00 3.78
C GLU A 141 -7.64 -11.68 4.78
N ARG A 142 -7.14 -12.89 4.47
CA ARG A 142 -6.11 -13.57 5.27
C ARG A 142 -4.84 -12.71 5.39
N TRP A 143 -4.36 -12.16 4.29
CA TRP A 143 -3.20 -11.26 4.30
C TRP A 143 -3.44 -10.02 5.16
N TYR A 144 -4.60 -9.39 5.03
CA TYR A 144 -4.97 -8.22 5.82
C TYR A 144 -5.06 -8.58 7.31
N GLN A 145 -5.65 -9.72 7.67
CA GLN A 145 -5.72 -10.18 9.05
C GLN A 145 -4.32 -10.31 9.67
N GLN A 146 -3.37 -10.93 8.97
CA GLN A 146 -1.99 -11.03 9.45
C GLN A 146 -1.34 -9.64 9.65
N LEU A 147 -1.64 -8.65 8.80
CA LEU A 147 -1.16 -7.29 8.99
C LEU A 147 -1.74 -6.65 10.27
N THR A 148 -3.01 -6.92 10.58
CA THR A 148 -3.64 -6.36 11.80
C THR A 148 -3.00 -6.87 13.09
N GLU A 149 -2.23 -7.95 13.05
CA GLU A 149 -1.49 -8.49 14.19
C GLU A 149 -0.14 -7.80 14.41
N LEU A 150 0.35 -7.02 13.43
CA LEU A 150 1.64 -6.32 13.53
C LEU A 150 1.50 -5.05 14.39
N PRO A 151 2.24 -4.93 15.51
CA PRO A 151 2.14 -3.75 16.37
C PRO A 151 2.46 -2.43 15.66
N SER A 152 3.39 -2.44 14.70
CA SER A 152 3.73 -1.28 13.88
C SER A 152 2.59 -0.87 12.95
N PHE A 153 1.87 -1.83 12.37
CA PHE A 153 0.74 -1.58 11.49
C PHE A 153 -0.44 -1.01 12.27
N GLN A 154 -0.77 -1.61 13.43
CA GLN A 154 -1.78 -1.09 14.35
C GLN A 154 -1.49 0.37 14.74
N LYS A 155 -0.24 0.65 15.11
CA LYS A 155 0.16 1.98 15.59
C LYS A 155 0.12 3.06 14.51
N VAL A 156 0.52 2.74 13.29
CA VAL A 156 0.81 3.74 12.24
C VAL A 156 -0.27 3.80 11.17
N VAL A 157 -0.84 2.66 10.78
CA VAL A 157 -1.79 2.56 9.67
C VAL A 157 -3.24 2.48 10.16
N MET A 158 -3.51 1.75 11.26
CA MET A 158 -4.86 1.54 11.78
C MET A 158 -5.40 2.74 12.58
N ILE A 159 -5.32 3.94 12.00
CA ILE A 159 -5.87 5.18 12.52
C ILE A 159 -7.14 5.57 11.74
N PRO A 160 -8.04 6.39 12.31
CA PRO A 160 -9.27 6.79 11.62
C PRO A 160 -9.00 7.35 10.22
N VAL A 161 -9.76 6.86 9.23
CA VAL A 161 -9.69 7.35 7.84
C VAL A 161 -10.38 8.71 7.76
N THR A 162 -9.63 9.74 7.33
CA THR A 162 -10.09 11.14 7.23
C THR A 162 -9.84 11.78 5.86
#